data_AF-A0A7S9VS99-F1
#
_entry.id   AF-A0A7S9VS99-F1
#
_cell.length_a   1.000
_cell.length_b   1.000
_cell.length_c   1.000
_cell.angle_alpha   90.00
_cell.angle_beta   90.00
_cell.angle_gamma   90.00
#
_symmetry.space_group_name_H-M   'P 1'
#
loop_
_entity.id
_entity.type
_entity.pdbx_description
1 polymer ?
#
loop_
_entity_poly.entity_id
_entity_poly.type
_entity_poly.pdbx_seq_one_letter_code
_entity_poly.pdbx_strand_id
1 'polypeptide(L)' 'MTHPDYRALAAQARNEAQVATLTNVRDRCLRSEATFLAMAERQDLADRNRARREAASAAALAESAAANA' A
#
# COMPACT_ATOMS: atom_id res chain seq x y z
N MET A 1 -15.99 0.68 1.98
CA MET A 1 -15.36 -0.01 0.84
C MET A 1 -13.99 -0.47 1.29
N THR A 2 -13.71 -1.78 1.25
CA THR A 2 -12.39 -2.32 1.58
C THR A 2 -11.38 -1.85 0.52
N HIS A 3 -10.25 -1.29 0.94
CA HIS A 3 -9.18 -0.92 0.01
C HIS A 3 -8.64 -2.19 -0.69
N PRO A 4 -8.36 -2.14 -2.00
CA PRO A 4 -7.81 -3.29 -2.70
C PRO A 4 -6.44 -3.67 -2.14
N ASP A 5 -6.16 -4.97 -2.01
CA ASP A 5 -4.82 -5.46 -1.68
C ASP A 5 -3.95 -5.43 -2.93
N TYR A 6 -3.22 -4.33 -3.11
CA TYR A 6 -2.34 -4.15 -4.26
C TYR A 6 -1.16 -5.14 -4.28
N ARG A 7 -0.73 -5.70 -3.14
CA ARG A 7 0.31 -6.73 -3.11
C ARG A 7 -0.23 -8.05 -3.66
N ALA A 8 -1.45 -8.43 -3.27
CA ALA A 8 -2.12 -9.60 -3.83
C ALA A 8 -2.35 -9.47 -5.34
N LEU A 9 -2.79 -8.29 -5.80
CA LEU A 9 -2.97 -8.02 -7.24
C LEU A 9 -1.65 -8.06 -8.02
N ALA A 10 -0.56 -7.55 -7.45
CA ALA A 10 0.78 -7.65 -8.05
C ALA A 10 1.22 -9.12 -8.17
N ALA A 11 1.05 -9.91 -7.12
CA ALA A 11 1.39 -11.34 -7.13
C ALA A 11 0.55 -12.12 -8.16
N GLN A 12 -0.75 -11.80 -8.28
CA GLN A 12 -1.60 -12.38 -9.31
C GLN A 12 -1.09 -12.04 -10.71
N ALA A 13 -0.81 -10.76 -10.99
CA ALA A 13 -0.29 -10.33 -12.29
C ALA A 13 1.05 -11.00 -12.62
N ARG A 14 1.92 -11.22 -11.63
CA ARG A 14 3.16 -11.98 -11.79
C ARG A 14 2.90 -13.43 -12.19
N ASN A 15 1.96 -14.11 -11.53
CA ASN A 15 1.60 -15.49 -11.87
C ASN A 15 1.03 -15.59 -13.28
N GLU A 16 0.17 -14.65 -13.68
CA GLU A 16 -0.37 -14.57 -15.04
C GLU A 16 0.75 -14.38 -16.08
N ALA A 17 1.76 -13.54 -15.78
CA ALA A 17 2.91 -13.36 -16.66
C ALA A 17 3.75 -14.64 -16.82
N GLN A 18 3.84 -15.47 -15.77
CA GLN A 18 4.60 -16.74 -15.81
C GLN A 18 3.95 -17.78 -16.71
N VAL A 19 2.61 -17.85 -16.74
CA VAL A 19 1.87 -18.83 -17.55
C VAL A 19 1.52 -18.33 -18.95
N ALA A 20 1.75 -17.04 -19.22
CA ALA A 20 1.47 -16.43 -20.52
C ALA A 20 2.36 -17.02 -21.62
N THR A 21 1.73 -17.57 -22.67
CA THR A 21 2.42 -18.11 -23.84
C THR A 21 2.73 -17.05 -24.90
N LEU A 22 1.98 -15.94 -24.89
CA LEU A 22 2.17 -14.81 -25.79
C LEU A 22 2.97 -13.69 -25.12
N THR A 23 4.01 -13.21 -25.78
CA THR A 23 4.88 -12.14 -25.27
C THR A 23 4.11 -10.87 -24.93
N ASN A 24 3.17 -10.45 -25.78
CA ASN A 24 2.37 -9.24 -25.53
C ASN A 24 1.50 -9.35 -24.26
N VAL A 25 0.98 -10.54 -23.96
CA VAL A 25 0.22 -10.82 -22.74
C VAL A 25 1.13 -10.78 -21.53
N ARG A 26 2.30 -11.44 -21.60
CA ARG A 26 3.31 -11.41 -20.55
C ARG A 26 3.73 -9.98 -20.21
N ASP A 27 4.04 -9.17 -21.23
CA ASP A 27 4.49 -7.79 -21.04
C ASP A 27 3.39 -6.89 -20.45
N ARG A 28 2.12 -7.13 -20.83
CA ARG A 28 0.98 -6.45 -20.19
C ARG A 28 0.88 -6.83 -18.71
N CYS A 29 0.97 -8.13 -18.37
CA CYS A 29 0.90 -8.59 -16.99
C CYS A 29 2.05 -8.03 -16.13
N LEU A 30 3.27 -7.96 -16.66
CA LEU A 30 4.41 -7.35 -15.96
C LEU A 30 4.22 -5.84 -15.73
N ARG A 31 3.61 -5.11 -16.68
CA ARG A 31 3.24 -3.69 -16.47
C ARG A 31 2.16 -3.52 -15.41
N SER A 32 1.19 -4.43 -15.35
CA SER A 32 0.18 -4.44 -14.30
C SER A 32 0.82 -4.71 -12.93
N GLU A 33 1.70 -5.71 -12.82
CA GLU A 33 2.48 -5.99 -11.60
C GLU A 33 3.21 -4.73 -11.11
N ALA A 34 3.98 -4.08 -11.99
CA ALA A 34 4.70 -2.86 -11.64
C ALA A 34 3.79 -1.72 -11.15
N THR A 35 2.62 -1.56 -11.78
CA THR A 35 1.63 -0.55 -11.38
C THR A 35 1.06 -0.85 -10.00
N PHE A 36 0.70 -2.11 -9.73
CA PHE A 36 0.19 -2.51 -8.42
C PHE A 36 1.24 -2.40 -7.32
N LEU A 37 2.51 -2.73 -7.59
CA LEU A 37 3.60 -2.51 -6.63
C LEU A 37 3.75 -1.03 -6.26
N ALA A 38 3.71 -0.13 -7.25
CA ALA A 38 3.77 1.31 -7.00
C ALA A 38 2.57 1.81 -6.17
N MET A 39 1.38 1.25 -6.36
CA MET A 39 0.20 1.57 -5.55
C MET A 39 0.32 1.02 -4.12
N ALA A 40 0.84 -0.20 -3.95
CA ALA A 40 1.10 -0.79 -2.65
C ALA A 40 2.08 0.07 -1.84
N GLU A 41 3.18 0.52 -2.46
CA GLU A 41 4.15 1.41 -1.82
C GLU A 41 3.55 2.75 -1.39
N ARG A 42 2.68 3.33 -2.23
CA ARG A 42 1.94 4.55 -1.89
C ARG A 42 1.00 4.34 -0.71
N GLN A 43 0.32 3.18 -0.65
CA GLN A 43 -0.55 2.82 0.47
C GLN A 43 0.26 2.64 1.75
N ASP A 44 1.36 1.88 1.70
CA ASP A 44 2.28 1.69 2.83
C ASP A 44 2.77 3.04 3.38
N LEU A 45 3.12 3.99 2.49
CA LEU A 45 3.55 5.32 2.89
C LEU A 45 2.42 6.14 3.51
N ALA A 46 1.21 6.06 2.98
CA ALA A 46 0.04 6.76 3.53
C ALA A 46 -0.29 6.24 4.93
N ASP A 47 -0.24 4.92 5.14
CA ASP A 47 -0.53 4.28 6.42
C ASP A 47 0.53 4.61 7.46
N ARG A 48 1.82 4.58 7.11
CA ARG A 48 2.90 5.05 8.01
C ARG A 48 2.73 6.51 8.40
N ASN A 49 2.39 7.37 7.45
CA ASN A 49 2.16 8.78 7.72
C ASN A 49 0.94 9.02 8.60
N ARG A 50 -0.12 8.23 8.42
CA ARG A 50 -1.30 8.25 9.28
C ARG A 50 -0.94 7.86 10.71
N ALA A 51 -0.29 6.71 10.90
CA ALA A 51 0.15 6.24 12.21
C ALA A 51 1.04 7.27 12.93
N ARG A 52 1.96 7.91 12.19
CA ARG A 52 2.81 8.98 12.72
C ARG A 52 1.99 10.18 13.23
N ARG A 53 0.99 10.64 12.46
CA ARG A 53 0.13 11.75 12.87
C ARG A 53 -0.73 11.38 14.07
N GLU A 54 -1.29 10.18 14.09
CA GLU A 54 -2.12 9.70 15.19
C GLU A 54 -1.30 9.59 16.49
N ALA A 55 -0.06 9.08 16.42
CA ALA A 55 0.85 9.05 17.56
C ALA A 55 1.21 10.45 18.08
N ALA A 56 1.48 11.41 17.17
CA ALA A 56 1.77 12.80 17.55
C ALA A 56 0.56 13.47 18.22
N SER A 57 -0.65 13.28 17.68
CA SER A 57 -1.88 13.79 18.28
C SER A 57 -2.16 13.18 19.65
N ALA A 58 -1.95 11.86 19.81
CA ALA A 58 -2.12 11.18 21.09
C ALA A 58 -1.13 11.72 22.14
N ALA A 59 0.13 11.95 21.76
CA ALA A 59 1.13 12.54 22.64
C ALA A 59 0.76 13.97 23.06
N ALA A 60 0.31 14.81 22.13
CA ALA A 60 -0.11 16.18 22.43
C ALA A 60 -1.35 16.23 23.35
N LEU A 61 -2.31 15.33 23.16
CA LEU A 61 -3.47 15.19 24.05
C LEU A 61 -3.02 14.78 25.46
N ALA A 62 -2.12 13.81 25.59
CA ALA A 62 -1.59 13.38 26.88
C ALA A 62 -0.84 14.51 27.60
N GLU A 63 -0.03 15.30 26.89
CA GLU A 63 0.68 16.46 27.44
C GLU A 63 -0.31 17.53 27.94
N SER A 64 -1.33 17.85 27.15
CA SER A 64 -2.37 18.81 27.56
C SER A 64 -3.19 18.32 28.76
N ALA A 65 -3.43 17.02 28.89
CA ALA A 65 -4.14 16.44 30.01
C ALA A 65 -3.31 16.50 31.29
N ALA A 66 -2.00 16.25 31.20
CA ALA A 66 -1.07 16.35 32.32
C ALA A 66 -0.85 17.79 32.80
N ALA A 67 -0.87 18.76 31.89
CA ALA A 67 -0.71 20.18 32.23
C ALA A 67 -1.94 20.81 32.91
N ASN A 68 -3.13 20.22 32.70
CA ASN A 68 -4.40 20.69 33.26
C ASN A 68 -4.84 19.92 34.52
N ALA A 69 -4.05 18.95 34.99
CA ALA A 69 -4.30 18.14 36.19
C ALA A 69 -3.50 18.69 37.38
#